data_AF-A0A4P6JU78-F1
#
_entry.id   AF-A0A4P6JU78-F1
#
_cell.length_a   1.000
_cell.length_b   1.000
_cell.length_c   1.000
_cell.angle_alpha   90.00
_cell.angle_beta   90.00
_cell.angle_gamma   90.00
#
_symmetry.space_group_name_H-M   'P 1'
#
loop_
_entity.id
_entity.type
_entity.pdbx_description
1 polymer ?
#
loop_
_entity_poly.entity_id
_entity_poly.type
_entity_poly.pdbx_seq_one_letter_code
_entity_poly.pdbx_strand_id
1 'polypeptide(L)'
;MSKARKHDLHTYEVNRQRIYDYLATHPCVDCGCKDPRVLEFDHVRGVKVDEVSRLLSNKTSWPRIEAEITKCEVRCANCHRIKTAERSGNWWRCQLAQ
;
A
#
# COMPACT_ATOMS: atom_id res chain seq x y z
N MET A 1 30.35 -11.53 7.61
CA MET A 1 29.12 -10.68 7.51
C MET A 1 28.89 -9.99 8.84
N SER A 2 28.70 -8.66 8.87
CA SER A 2 28.59 -7.88 10.11
C SER A 2 27.25 -8.10 10.83
N LYS A 3 27.26 -7.97 12.16
CA LYS A 3 26.10 -8.16 13.05
C LYS A 3 24.94 -7.20 12.73
N ALA A 4 25.26 -5.96 12.35
CA ALA A 4 24.29 -4.95 11.89
C ALA A 4 23.53 -5.40 10.63
N ARG A 5 24.22 -5.99 9.65
CA ARG A 5 23.59 -6.48 8.42
C ARG A 5 22.59 -7.63 8.66
N LYS A 6 22.79 -8.44 9.71
CA LYS A 6 21.84 -9.51 10.09
C LYS A 6 20.57 -8.93 10.75
N HIS A 7 20.72 -7.94 11.63
CA HIS A 7 19.59 -7.27 12.28
C HIS A 7 18.68 -6.55 11.27
N ASP A 8 19.29 -5.93 10.27
CA ASP A 8 18.60 -5.24 9.18
C ASP A 8 17.69 -6.15 8.35
N LEU A 9 18.18 -7.36 8.02
CA LEU A 9 17.41 -8.34 7.24
C LEU A 9 16.22 -8.88 8.04
N HIS A 10 16.40 -9.07 9.35
CA HIS A 10 15.32 -9.51 10.23
C HIS A 10 14.20 -8.47 10.31
N THR A 11 14.54 -7.19 10.42
CA THR A 11 13.56 -6.09 10.48
C THR A 11 12.74 -5.98 9.19
N TYR A 12 13.40 -6.15 8.04
CA TYR A 12 12.72 -6.15 6.74
C TYR A 12 11.70 -7.29 6.62
N GLU A 13 12.08 -8.51 7.00
CA GLU A 13 11.21 -9.68 6.93
C GLU A 13 9.99 -9.52 7.86
N VAL A 14 10.22 -9.05 9.08
CA VAL A 14 9.14 -8.79 10.05
C VAL A 14 8.17 -7.73 9.54
N ASN A 15 8.67 -6.62 9.01
CA ASN A 15 7.81 -5.57 8.46
C ASN A 15 7.03 -6.06 7.23
N ARG A 16 7.64 -6.88 6.38
CA ARG A 16 6.97 -7.49 5.22
C ARG A 16 5.83 -8.40 5.66
N GLN A 17 6.06 -9.25 6.66
CA GLN A 17 5.02 -10.12 7.20
C GLN A 17 3.86 -9.30 7.78
N ARG A 18 4.15 -8.24 8.54
CA ARG A 18 3.11 -7.37 9.10
C ARG A 18 2.27 -6.68 8.02
N ILE A 19 2.88 -6.25 6.91
CA ILE A 19 2.14 -5.70 5.76
C ILE A 19 1.24 -6.77 5.13
N TYR A 20 1.75 -7.98 4.97
CA TYR A 20 0.96 -9.09 4.44
C TYR A 20 -0.25 -9.40 5.34
N ASP A 21 -0.04 -9.51 6.65
CA ASP A 21 -1.10 -9.78 7.62
C ASP A 21 -2.18 -8.69 7.63
N TYR A 22 -1.75 -7.43 7.48
CA TYR A 22 -2.66 -6.30 7.31
C TYR A 22 -3.51 -6.46 6.04
N LEU A 23 -2.89 -6.69 4.88
CA LEU A 23 -3.63 -6.84 3.62
C LEU A 23 -4.54 -8.08 3.61
N ALA A 24 -4.16 -9.17 4.29
CA ALA A 24 -4.96 -10.38 4.39
C ALA A 24 -6.30 -10.19 5.13
N THR A 25 -6.39 -9.16 5.98
CA THR A 25 -7.59 -8.84 6.78
C THR A 25 -8.35 -7.62 6.26
N HIS A 26 -7.80 -6.89 5.29
CA HIS A 26 -8.37 -5.66 4.75
C HIS A 26 -8.65 -5.80 3.26
N PRO A 27 -9.84 -6.30 2.86
CA PRO A 27 -10.19 -6.41 1.45
C PRO A 27 -10.28 -5.04 0.76
N CYS A 28 -10.26 -5.05 -0.57
CA CYS A 28 -10.48 -3.85 -1.38
C CYS A 28 -11.79 -3.16 -0.97
N VAL A 29 -11.71 -1.87 -0.63
CA VAL A 29 -12.87 -1.08 -0.20
C VAL A 29 -13.93 -0.89 -1.30
N ASP A 30 -13.56 -0.97 -2.57
CA ASP A 30 -14.49 -0.74 -3.69
C ASP A 30 -15.14 -2.03 -4.21
N CYS A 31 -14.39 -3.13 -4.32
CA CYS A 31 -14.87 -4.38 -4.94
C CYS A 31 -14.83 -5.62 -4.04
N GLY A 32 -14.33 -5.49 -2.80
CA GLY A 32 -14.25 -6.59 -1.85
C GLY A 32 -13.21 -7.67 -2.16
N CYS A 33 -12.33 -7.46 -3.15
CA CYS A 33 -11.24 -8.39 -3.45
C CYS A 33 -10.40 -8.67 -2.20
N LYS A 34 -10.13 -9.95 -1.93
CA LYS A 34 -9.41 -10.43 -0.73
C LYS A 34 -8.00 -10.94 -1.02
N ASP A 35 -7.59 -11.00 -2.29
CA ASP A 35 -6.27 -11.56 -2.65
C ASP A 35 -5.19 -10.52 -2.37
N PRO A 36 -4.35 -10.69 -1.32
CA PRO A 36 -3.38 -9.68 -0.92
C PRO A 36 -2.32 -9.39 -1.98
N ARG A 37 -2.15 -10.27 -2.98
CA ARG A 37 -1.21 -10.06 -4.10
C ARG A 37 -1.62 -8.93 -5.04
N VAL A 38 -2.91 -8.60 -5.07
CA VAL A 38 -3.44 -7.52 -5.93
C VAL A 38 -3.86 -6.30 -5.14
N LEU A 39 -3.72 -6.32 -3.81
CA LEU A 39 -4.10 -5.21 -2.93
C LEU A 39 -2.95 -4.20 -2.80
N GLU A 40 -3.31 -2.93 -2.83
CA GLU A 40 -2.44 -1.77 -2.79
C GLU A 40 -2.96 -0.77 -1.75
N PHE A 41 -2.05 0.04 -1.21
CA PHE A 41 -2.37 1.14 -0.31
C PHE A 41 -2.65 2.41 -1.13
N ASP A 42 -3.92 2.77 -1.32
CA ASP A 42 -4.32 4.05 -1.94
C ASP A 42 -4.32 5.14 -0.86
N HIS A 43 -3.47 6.14 -1.04
CA HIS A 43 -3.35 7.23 -0.09
C HIS A 43 -4.49 8.23 -0.27
N VAL A 44 -5.43 8.28 0.69
CA VAL A 44 -6.66 9.09 0.56
C VAL A 44 -6.73 10.30 1.50
N ARG A 45 -5.92 10.36 2.55
CA ARG A 45 -6.03 11.39 3.60
C ARG A 45 -4.68 11.81 4.15
N GLY A 46 -4.56 13.06 4.59
CA GLY A 46 -3.35 13.61 5.20
C GLY A 46 -2.23 13.90 4.20
N VAL A 47 -1.03 14.20 4.72
CA VAL A 47 0.18 14.42 3.92
C VAL A 47 0.95 13.12 3.83
N LYS A 48 1.14 12.64 2.59
CA LYS A 48 1.95 11.47 2.25
C LYS A 48 3.40 11.77 2.61
N VAL A 49 3.99 10.95 3.48
CA VAL A 49 5.43 11.06 3.79
C VAL A 49 6.22 10.34 2.71
N ASP A 50 5.81 9.12 2.37
CA ASP A 50 6.41 8.30 1.33
C ASP A 50 5.47 7.12 1.00
N GLU A 51 5.84 6.28 0.03
CA GLU A 51 5.10 5.04 -0.26
C GLU A 51 5.41 3.96 0.77
N VAL A 52 4.41 3.18 1.19
CA VAL A 52 4.60 2.05 2.13
C VAL A 52 5.65 1.06 1.61
N SER A 53 5.67 0.79 0.30
CA SER A 53 6.69 -0.04 -0.38
C SER A 53 8.10 0.54 -0.26
N ARG A 54 8.22 1.86 -0.37
CA ARG A 54 9.49 2.59 -0.25
C ARG A 54 9.93 2.69 1.21
N LEU A 55 9.02 2.90 2.16
CA LEU A 55 9.31 2.85 3.60
C LEU A 55 9.83 1.47 4.01
N LEU A 56 9.24 0.39 3.48
CA LEU A 56 9.71 -0.98 3.68
C LEU A 56 11.12 -1.19 3.11
N SER A 57 11.35 -0.74 1.87
CA SER A 57 12.66 -0.87 1.18
C SER A 57 13.75 -0.06 1.88
N ASN A 58 13.40 1.10 2.42
CA ASN A 58 14.29 1.98 3.20
C ASN A 58 14.51 1.50 4.64
N LYS A 59 13.97 0.32 5.01
CA LYS A 59 14.09 -0.26 6.37
C LYS A 59 13.59 0.68 7.46
N THR A 60 12.50 1.40 7.17
CA THR A 60 11.91 2.33 8.12
C THR A 60 11.34 1.58 9.32
N SER A 61 11.35 2.21 10.50
CA SER A 61 10.76 1.64 11.70
C SER A 61 9.25 1.39 11.53
N TRP A 62 8.75 0.31 12.14
CA TRP A 62 7.33 -0.05 12.06
C TRP A 62 6.37 1.09 12.41
N PRO A 63 6.57 1.88 13.50
CA PRO A 63 5.63 2.94 13.85
C PRO A 63 5.44 3.99 12.75
N ARG A 64 6.48 4.25 11.94
CA ARG A 64 6.38 5.16 10.79
C ARG A 64 5.64 4.53 9.61
N ILE A 65 5.86 3.24 9.36
CA ILE A 65 5.13 2.50 8.33
C ILE A 65 3.64 2.43 8.70
N GLU A 66 3.34 2.09 9.95
CA GLU A 66 1.97 2.02 10.48
C GLU A 66 1.27 3.38 10.41
N ALA A 67 1.93 4.47 10.80
CA ALA A 67 1.38 5.81 10.65
C ALA A 67 1.07 6.17 9.20
N GLU A 68 1.84 5.68 8.23
CA GLU A 68 1.52 5.88 6.81
C GLU A 68 0.34 4.98 6.38
N ILE A 69 0.31 3.72 6.81
CA ILE A 69 -0.81 2.79 6.53
C ILE A 69 -2.15 3.36 7.01
N THR A 70 -2.21 4.03 8.16
CA THR A 70 -3.47 4.63 8.67
C THR A 70 -4.04 5.73 7.76
N LYS A 71 -3.20 6.33 6.90
CA LYS A 71 -3.60 7.34 5.91
C LYS A 71 -4.09 6.73 4.60
N CYS A 72 -3.90 5.44 4.43
CA CYS A 72 -4.27 4.72 3.23
C CYS A 72 -5.61 3.99 3.41
N GLU A 73 -6.24 3.72 2.27
CA GLU A 73 -7.30 2.71 2.12
C GLU A 73 -6.74 1.54 1.32
N VAL A 74 -7.20 0.33 1.61
CA VAL A 74 -6.80 -0.84 0.83
C VAL A 74 -7.70 -0.96 -0.39
N ARG A 75 -7.10 -0.92 -1.59
CA ARG A 75 -7.78 -1.07 -2.88
C ARG A 75 -7.06 -2.10 -3.72
N CYS A 76 -7.76 -2.84 -4.57
CA CYS A 76 -7.06 -3.66 -5.56
C CYS A 76 -6.49 -2.79 -6.68
N ALA A 77 -5.43 -3.25 -7.34
CA ALA A 77 -4.73 -2.52 -8.40
C ALA A 77 -5.68 -2.01 -9.51
N ASN A 78 -6.71 -2.78 -9.84
CA ASN A 78 -7.71 -2.37 -10.85
C ASN A 78 -8.56 -1.19 -10.35
N CYS A 79 -9.15 -1.30 -9.15
CA CYS A 79 -9.97 -0.24 -8.56
C CYS A 79 -9.14 1.01 -8.28
N HIS A 80 -7.89 0.85 -7.83
CA HIS A 80 -6.96 1.95 -7.61
C HIS A 80 -6.63 2.70 -8.92
N ARG A 81 -6.40 1.98 -10.02
CA ARG A 81 -6.16 2.59 -11.33
C ARG A 81 -7.38 3.32 -11.87
N ILE A 82 -8.58 2.75 -11.69
CA ILE A 82 -9.84 3.41 -12.05
C ILE A 82 -10.01 4.70 -11.24
N LYS A 83 -9.89 4.64 -9.91
CA LYS A 83 -10.00 5.82 -9.03
C LYS A 83 -9.00 6.91 -9.37
N THR A 84 -7.75 6.54 -9.67
CA THR A 84 -6.72 7.49 -10.10
C THR A 84 -7.11 8.19 -11.41
N ALA A 85 -7.67 7.44 -12.36
CA ALA A 85 -8.09 7.97 -13.64
C ALA A 85 -9.38 8.81 -13.55
N GLU A 86 -10.30 8.45 -12.66
CA GLU A 86 -11.46 9.28 -12.31
C GLU A 86 -11.01 10.63 -11.71
N ARG A 87 -10.03 10.61 -10.80
CA ARG A 87 -9.45 11.82 -10.19
C ARG A 87 -8.75 12.72 -11.21
N SER A 88 -8.16 12.16 -12.27
CA SER A 88 -7.43 12.94 -13.28
C SER A 88 -8.32 13.53 -14.38
N GLY A 89 -9.57 13.07 -14.53
CA GLY A 89 -10.59 13.61 -15.44
C GLY A 89 -10.34 13.42 -16.95
N ASN A 90 -9.11 13.05 -17.35
CA ASN A 90 -8.68 13.04 -18.76
C ASN A 90 -8.57 11.63 -19.35
N TRP A 91 -9.14 10.60 -18.70
CA TRP A 91 -9.08 9.24 -19.24
C TRP A 91 -10.27 8.93 -20.14
N TRP A 92 -10.04 8.81 -21.44
CA TRP A 92 -11.07 8.55 -22.45
C TRP A 92 -11.93 7.30 -22.16
N ARG A 93 -11.37 6.25 -21.52
CA ARG A 93 -12.17 5.08 -21.12
C ARG A 93 -13.17 5.40 -20.01
N CYS A 94 -12.82 6.28 -19.07
CA CYS A 94 -13.77 6.79 -18.08
C CYS A 94 -14.84 7.70 -18.70
N GLN A 95 -14.54 8.38 -19.80
CA GLN A 95 -15.50 9.23 -20.50
C GLN A 95 -16.51 8.42 -21.30
N LEU A 96 -16.10 7.27 -21.88
CA LEU A 96 -16.96 6.37 -22.66
C LEU A 96 -17.66 5.28 -21.83
N ALA A 97 -17.24 5.04 -20.59
CA ALA A 97 -17.85 4.07 -19.70
C ALA A 97 -19.06 4.62 -18.91
N GLN A 98 -19.47 5.86 -19.21
CA GLN A 98 -20.71 6.49 -18.71
C GLN A 98 -21.92 5.99 -19.49
#